data_AF-A0A3D4FP78-F1
#
_entry.id   AF-A0A3D4FP78-F1
#
_cell.length_a   1.000
_cell.length_b   1.000
_cell.length_c   1.000
_cell.angle_alpha   90.00
_cell.angle_beta   90.00
_cell.angle_gamma   90.00
#
_symmetry.space_group_name_H-M   'P 1'
#
loop_
_entity.id
_entity.type
_entity.pdbx_description
1 polymer ?
#
loop_
_entity_poly.entity_id
_entity_poly.type
_entity_poly.pdbx_seq_one_letter_code
_entity_poly.pdbx_strand_id
1 'polypeptide(L)'
;MSTHASQSGARVFLWLLGLTLIALAGFIVYMATRDGGGGSGTLAPGLKNDDHARGASSNTLVFVEYSDFECPACLAAQPALRSLYAEFASTTTFVYRHLPLSQHKNAELAALASEAAAKQGKFWEMHDTL
;
A
#
# COMPACT_ATOMS: atom_id res chain seq x y z
N MET A 1 5.35 -60.48 22.35
CA MET A 1 5.31 -59.24 23.13
C MET A 1 5.49 -58.08 22.17
N SER A 2 4.48 -57.22 22.11
CA SER A 2 4.14 -56.36 20.97
C SER A 2 4.86 -55.01 20.97
N THR A 3 5.51 -54.65 19.86
CA THR A 3 6.06 -53.32 19.61
C THR A 3 5.22 -52.60 18.54
N HIS A 4 4.15 -51.91 18.95
CA HIS A 4 3.29 -51.13 18.04
C HIS A 4 2.78 -49.81 18.67
N ALA A 5 3.63 -49.08 19.39
CA ALA A 5 3.21 -47.87 20.12
C ALA A 5 4.01 -46.58 19.81
N SER A 6 4.68 -46.48 18.65
CA SER A 6 5.50 -45.29 18.29
C SER A 6 5.16 -44.64 16.94
N GLN A 7 4.14 -45.12 16.22
CA GLN A 7 3.89 -44.67 14.84
C GLN A 7 2.96 -43.45 14.71
N SER A 8 2.16 -43.15 15.74
CA SER A 8 1.20 -42.04 15.75
C SER A 8 1.85 -40.68 16.06
N GLY A 9 2.79 -40.64 17.02
CA GLY A 9 3.47 -39.40 17.43
C GLY A 9 4.34 -38.79 16.32
N ALA A 10 5.06 -39.63 15.56
CA ALA A 10 5.90 -39.17 14.46
C ALA A 10 5.06 -38.56 13.32
N ARG A 11 3.87 -39.12 13.04
CA ARG A 11 2.98 -38.61 11.99
C ARG A 11 2.36 -37.28 12.40
N VAL A 12 1.90 -37.14 13.64
CA VAL A 12 1.37 -35.87 14.17
C VAL A 12 2.45 -34.79 14.20
N PHE A 13 3.68 -35.13 14.58
CA PHE A 13 4.80 -34.20 14.56
C PHE A 13 5.13 -33.72 13.15
N LEU A 14 5.14 -34.61 12.15
CA LEU A 14 5.37 -34.25 10.75
C LEU A 14 4.27 -33.33 10.18
N TRP A 15 3.00 -33.55 10.56
CA TRP A 15 1.90 -32.65 10.17
C TRP A 15 2.02 -31.27 10.80
N LEU A 16 2.37 -31.18 12.09
CA LEU A 16 2.57 -29.91 12.77
C LEU A 16 3.78 -29.13 12.21
N LEU A 17 4.88 -29.83 11.88
CA LEU A 17 6.04 -29.24 11.24
C LEU A 17 5.71 -28.73 9.84
N GLY A 18 4.92 -29.49 9.07
CA GLY A 18 4.45 -29.06 7.75
C GLY A 18 3.57 -27.82 7.81
N LEU A 19 2.59 -27.78 8.72
CA LEU A 19 1.70 -26.63 8.89
C LEU A 19 2.44 -25.37 9.35
N THR A 20 3.41 -25.51 10.25
CA THR A 20 4.24 -24.38 10.70
C THR A 20 5.15 -23.85 9.59
N LEU A 21 5.75 -24.72 8.78
CA LEU A 21 6.54 -24.30 7.62
C LEU A 21 5.69 -23.58 6.56
N ILE A 22 4.47 -24.07 6.30
CA ILE A 22 3.53 -23.41 5.37
C ILE A 22 3.13 -22.03 5.90
N ALA A 23 2.78 -21.93 7.19
CA ALA A 23 2.43 -20.65 7.81
C ALA A 23 3.61 -19.66 7.80
N LEU A 24 4.82 -20.13 8.08
CA LEU A 24 6.03 -19.31 8.06
C LEU A 24 6.36 -18.83 6.64
N ALA A 25 6.28 -19.72 5.65
CA ALA A 25 6.49 -19.35 4.24
C ALA A 25 5.43 -18.35 3.77
N GLY A 26 4.16 -18.56 4.11
CA GLY A 26 3.08 -17.62 3.82
C GLY A 26 3.30 -16.26 4.49
N PHE A 27 3.79 -16.24 5.74
CA PHE A 27 4.11 -15.02 6.46
C PHE A 27 5.32 -14.28 5.87
N ILE A 28 6.36 -15.00 5.45
CA ILE A 28 7.54 -14.44 4.78
C ILE A 28 7.14 -13.82 3.43
N VAL A 29 6.35 -14.54 2.62
CA VAL A 29 5.84 -14.00 1.35
C VAL A 29 4.96 -12.78 1.62
N TYR A 30 4.05 -12.85 2.59
CA TYR A 30 3.19 -11.74 2.97
C TYR A 30 4.01 -10.50 3.37
N MET A 31 5.02 -10.66 4.22
CA MET A 31 5.92 -9.57 4.62
C MET A 31 6.76 -9.04 3.44
N ALA A 32 7.31 -9.92 2.60
CA ALA A 32 8.08 -9.51 1.42
C ALA A 32 7.22 -8.77 0.39
N THR A 33 5.92 -9.08 0.30
CA THR A 33 4.97 -8.33 -0.54
C THR A 33 4.42 -7.07 0.12
N ARG A 34 4.68 -6.87 1.42
CA ARG A 34 4.20 -5.71 2.18
C ARG A 34 5.18 -4.55 2.23
N ASP A 35 6.45 -4.77 1.88
CA ASP A 35 7.46 -3.71 1.80
C ASP A 35 7.21 -2.84 0.56
N GLY A 36 6.21 -1.98 0.67
CA GLY A 36 6.06 -0.79 -0.16
C GLY A 36 7.14 0.22 0.22
N GLY A 37 8.23 0.24 -0.53
CA GLY A 37 8.87 1.49 -0.95
C GLY A 37 9.59 2.32 0.13
N GLY A 38 10.44 1.72 0.94
CA GLY A 38 11.42 2.44 1.78
C GLY A 38 12.74 2.73 1.05
N GLY A 39 12.70 3.11 -0.23
CA GLY A 39 13.90 3.44 -0.98
C GLY A 39 14.39 4.84 -0.65
N SER A 40 15.37 4.98 0.24
CA SER A 40 16.15 6.22 0.42
C SER A 40 17.03 6.48 -0.81
N GLY A 41 16.40 6.71 -1.96
CA GLY A 41 17.02 7.26 -3.14
C GLY A 41 16.86 8.78 -3.13
N THR A 42 17.82 9.49 -3.72
CA THR A 42 17.68 10.91 -4.03
C THR A 42 16.35 11.12 -4.74
N LEU A 43 15.42 11.81 -4.08
CA LEU A 43 14.11 12.14 -4.63
C LEU A 43 14.28 12.89 -5.95
N ALA A 44 13.49 12.54 -6.97
CA ALA A 44 13.49 13.30 -8.22
C ALA A 44 13.12 14.77 -7.96
N PRO A 45 13.59 15.69 -8.82
CA PRO A 45 13.24 17.11 -8.70
C PRO A 45 11.73 17.29 -8.56
N GLY A 46 11.28 17.85 -7.43
CA GLY A 46 9.87 18.12 -7.15
C GLY A 46 9.18 17.16 -6.17
N LEU A 47 9.81 16.04 -5.81
CA LEU A 47 9.34 15.16 -4.74
C LEU A 47 9.77 15.67 -3.36
N LYS A 48 8.88 15.53 -2.37
CA LYS A 48 9.12 15.84 -0.96
C LYS A 48 9.18 14.56 -0.15
N ASN A 49 9.86 14.60 1.00
CA ASN A 49 10.00 13.43 1.87
C ASN A 49 8.68 12.97 2.50
N ASP A 50 7.70 13.86 2.59
CA ASP A 50 6.37 13.62 3.14
C ASP A 50 5.31 13.37 2.06
N ASP A 51 5.71 13.22 0.80
CA ASP A 51 4.78 12.89 -0.28
C ASP A 51 4.30 11.44 -0.16
N HIS A 52 2.99 11.24 -0.34
CA HIS A 52 2.44 9.90 -0.55
C HIS A 52 2.62 9.50 -2.00
N ALA A 53 3.55 8.59 -2.25
CA ALA A 53 3.92 8.13 -3.58
C ALA A 53 3.58 6.64 -3.80
N ARG A 54 3.27 6.28 -5.05
CA ARG A 54 3.14 4.89 -5.53
C ARG A 54 3.65 4.75 -6.96
N GLY A 55 3.91 3.51 -7.39
CA GLY A 55 4.43 3.23 -8.73
C GLY A 55 5.94 3.04 -8.74
N ALA A 56 6.60 3.53 -9.79
CA ALA A 56 8.00 3.24 -10.04
C ALA A 56 8.89 3.85 -8.95
N SER A 57 9.84 3.09 -8.42
CA SER A 57 10.83 3.60 -7.44
C SER A 57 11.99 4.33 -8.12
N SER A 58 12.18 4.16 -9.43
CA SER A 58 13.21 4.85 -10.24
C SER A 58 12.55 5.88 -11.15
N ASN A 59 12.75 7.15 -10.80
CA ASN A 59 11.97 8.31 -11.27
C ASN A 59 12.23 8.74 -12.73
N THR A 60 11.75 7.98 -13.72
CA THR A 60 11.75 8.45 -15.12
C THR A 60 10.71 9.55 -15.34
N LEU A 61 9.57 9.48 -14.65
CA LEU A 61 8.50 10.49 -14.70
C LEU A 61 7.80 10.59 -13.34
N VAL A 62 7.45 11.81 -12.93
CA VAL A 62 6.67 12.06 -11.71
C VAL A 62 5.37 12.77 -12.09
N PHE A 63 4.24 12.19 -11.70
CA PHE A 63 2.92 12.78 -11.83
C PHE A 63 2.41 13.17 -10.44
N VAL A 64 2.12 14.47 -10.24
CA VAL A 64 1.62 14.99 -8.96
C VAL A 64 0.16 15.39 -9.12
N GLU A 65 -0.72 14.71 -8.40
CA GLU A 65 -2.12 15.09 -8.25
C GLU A 65 -2.27 16.01 -7.04
N TYR A 66 -2.85 17.19 -7.25
CA TYR A 66 -3.38 18.01 -6.17
C TYR A 66 -4.89 17.82 -6.13
N SER A 67 -5.41 17.26 -5.03
CA SER A 67 -6.81 16.83 -4.98
C SER A 67 -7.47 17.16 -3.64
N ASP A 68 -8.80 17.19 -3.69
CA ASP A 68 -9.70 17.39 -2.56
C ASP A 68 -10.73 16.26 -2.56
N PHE A 69 -10.83 15.55 -1.43
CA PHE A 69 -11.73 14.42 -1.25
C PHE A 69 -13.23 14.78 -1.38
N GLU A 70 -13.63 16.04 -1.15
CA GLU A 70 -15.02 16.47 -1.32
C GLU A 70 -15.31 17.05 -2.72
N CYS A 71 -14.29 17.22 -3.56
CA CYS A 71 -14.46 17.88 -4.85
C CYS A 71 -15.11 16.95 -5.90
N PRO A 72 -16.30 17.30 -6.44
CA PRO A 72 -16.97 16.46 -7.44
C PRO A 72 -16.15 16.26 -8.72
N ALA A 73 -15.37 17.27 -9.13
CA ALA A 73 -14.50 17.17 -10.30
C ALA A 73 -13.30 16.24 -10.06
N CYS A 74 -12.71 16.28 -8.85
CA CYS A 74 -11.66 15.35 -8.45
C CYS A 74 -12.19 13.91 -8.47
N LEU A 75 -13.36 13.67 -7.87
CA LEU A 75 -14.02 12.36 -7.90
C LEU A 75 -14.30 11.88 -9.32
N ALA A 76 -14.78 12.77 -10.20
CA ALA A 76 -15.04 12.43 -11.61
C ALA A 76 -13.76 12.07 -12.39
N ALA A 77 -12.59 12.58 -11.99
CA ALA A 77 -11.31 12.26 -12.60
C ALA A 77 -10.73 10.90 -12.13
N GLN A 78 -11.12 10.40 -10.95
CA GLN A 78 -10.58 9.19 -10.34
C GLN A 78 -10.61 7.94 -11.24
N PRO A 79 -11.67 7.65 -12.04
CA PRO A 79 -11.65 6.51 -12.95
C PRO A 79 -10.52 6.58 -13.99
N ALA A 80 -10.27 7.76 -14.57
CA ALA A 80 -9.21 7.97 -15.54
C ALA A 80 -7.82 7.87 -14.88
N LEU A 81 -7.68 8.46 -13.69
CA LEU A 81 -6.45 8.37 -12.89
C LEU A 81 -6.11 6.92 -12.54
N ARG A 82 -7.09 6.11 -12.13
CA ARG A 82 -6.88 4.67 -11.89
C ARG A 82 -6.38 3.92 -13.12
N SER A 83 -6.90 4.23 -14.30
CA SER A 83 -6.40 3.65 -15.54
C SER A 83 -4.94 4.04 -15.80
N LEU A 84 -4.59 5.32 -15.59
CA LEU A 84 -3.21 5.80 -15.72
C LEU A 84 -2.27 5.11 -14.72
N TYR A 85 -2.69 4.95 -13.46
CA TYR A 85 -1.92 4.24 -12.45
C TYR A 85 -1.65 2.79 -12.87
N ALA A 86 -2.68 2.10 -13.37
CA ALA A 86 -2.55 0.72 -13.81
C ALA A 86 -1.62 0.58 -15.03
N GLU A 87 -1.71 1.50 -16.00
CA GLU A 87 -0.93 1.44 -17.24
C GLU A 87 0.54 1.83 -17.04
N PHE A 88 0.81 2.83 -16.20
CA PHE A 88 2.14 3.45 -16.08
C PHE A 88 2.84 3.24 -14.73
N ALA A 89 2.32 2.38 -13.84
CA ALA A 89 2.93 2.11 -12.53
C ALA A 89 4.40 1.68 -12.59
N SER A 90 4.87 1.08 -13.68
CA SER A 90 6.27 0.62 -13.82
C SER A 90 7.25 1.73 -14.26
N THR A 91 6.74 2.84 -14.80
CA THR A 91 7.57 3.92 -15.38
C THR A 91 7.33 5.28 -14.73
N THR A 92 6.24 5.43 -14.00
CA THR A 92 5.81 6.71 -13.40
C THR A 92 5.63 6.58 -11.90
N THR A 93 6.13 7.59 -11.18
CA THR A 93 5.87 7.81 -9.77
C THR A 93 4.65 8.71 -9.64
N PHE A 94 3.59 8.19 -9.04
CA PHE A 94 2.35 8.94 -8.80
C PHE A 94 2.32 9.45 -7.38
N VAL A 95 2.11 10.75 -7.22
CA VAL A 95 2.10 11.45 -5.94
C VAL A 95 0.75 12.09 -5.72
N TYR A 96 0.24 11.96 -4.51
CA TYR A 96 -0.94 12.68 -4.07
C TYR A 96 -0.57 13.81 -3.11
N ARG A 97 -1.14 15.00 -3.30
CA ARG A 97 -1.03 16.14 -2.40
C ARG A 97 -2.40 16.74 -2.11
N HIS A 98 -2.65 17.03 -0.84
CA HIS A 98 -3.89 17.67 -0.41
C HIS A 98 -4.03 19.09 -0.98
N LEU A 99 -5.21 19.39 -1.52
CA LEU A 99 -5.66 20.72 -1.91
C LEU A 99 -7.08 20.97 -1.37
N PRO A 100 -7.28 20.97 -0.05
CA PRO A 100 -8.61 21.17 0.52
C PRO A 100 -9.12 22.56 0.17
N LEU A 101 -10.25 22.63 -0.54
CA LEU A 101 -10.86 23.88 -0.98
C LEU A 101 -11.73 24.44 0.15
N SER A 102 -11.63 25.75 0.42
CA SER A 102 -12.31 26.39 1.55
C SER A 102 -13.85 26.30 1.51
N GLN A 103 -14.42 26.06 0.33
CA GLN A 103 -15.86 25.86 0.12
C GLN A 103 -16.36 24.44 0.49
N HIS A 104 -15.44 23.50 0.68
CA HIS A 104 -15.73 22.11 1.02
C HIS A 104 -15.56 21.90 2.53
N LYS A 105 -16.68 21.71 3.21
CA LYS A 105 -16.75 21.76 4.68
C LYS A 105 -15.91 20.68 5.35
N ASN A 106 -15.79 19.49 4.77
CA ASN A 106 -15.04 18.38 5.35
C ASN A 106 -13.75 18.07 4.60
N ALA A 107 -13.34 18.86 3.59
CA ALA A 107 -12.11 18.63 2.84
C ALA A 107 -10.86 18.53 3.73
N GLU A 108 -10.71 19.47 4.68
CA GLU A 108 -9.59 19.44 5.63
C GLU A 108 -9.65 18.23 6.57
N LEU A 109 -10.86 17.89 7.06
CA LEU A 109 -11.04 16.72 7.93
C LEU A 109 -10.76 15.40 7.18
N ALA A 110 -11.15 15.30 5.91
CA ALA A 110 -10.87 14.14 5.07
C ALA A 110 -9.36 14.01 4.79
N ALA A 111 -8.69 15.12 4.48
CA ALA A 111 -7.23 15.15 4.36
C ALA A 111 -6.55 14.65 5.65
N LEU A 112 -6.92 15.21 6.80
CA LEU A 112 -6.41 14.77 8.11
C LEU A 112 -6.70 13.28 8.39
N ALA A 113 -7.86 12.77 7.99
CA ALA A 113 -8.22 11.37 8.17
C ALA A 113 -7.32 10.44 7.32
N SER A 114 -7.02 10.81 6.08
CA SER A 114 -6.06 10.08 5.25
C SER A 114 -4.62 10.13 5.81
N GLU A 115 -4.19 11.26 6.36
CA GLU A 115 -2.89 11.37 7.05
C GLU A 115 -2.83 10.55 8.34
N ALA A 116 -3.93 10.48 9.09
CA ALA A 116 -4.03 9.60 10.24
C ALA A 116 -3.94 8.11 9.84
N ALA A 117 -4.46 7.75 8.66
CA ALA A 117 -4.29 6.41 8.09
C ALA A 117 -2.86 6.19 7.57
N ALA A 118 -2.20 7.22 7.03
CA ALA A 118 -0.80 7.15 6.61
C ALA A 118 0.14 6.78 7.77
N LYS A 119 -0.10 7.32 8.97
CA LYS A 119 0.63 6.93 10.19
C LYS A 119 0.50 5.45 10.54
N GLN A 120 -0.48 4.76 9.95
CA GLN A 120 -0.72 3.32 10.10
C GLN A 120 -0.31 2.52 8.85
N GLY A 121 0.37 3.15 7.89
CA GLY A 121 0.76 2.56 6.62
C GLY A 121 -0.42 2.29 5.67
N LYS A 122 -1.53 3.01 5.83
CA LYS A 122 -2.79 2.78 5.10
C LYS A 122 -3.32 4.03 4.37
N PHE A 123 -2.41 4.87 3.89
CA PHE A 123 -2.80 6.11 3.22
C PHE A 123 -3.67 5.82 1.99
N TRP A 124 -3.23 4.93 1.10
CA TRP A 124 -3.90 4.64 -0.16
C TRP A 124 -5.26 3.97 0.03
N GLU A 125 -5.40 3.10 1.03
CA GLU A 125 -6.67 2.46 1.36
C GLU A 125 -7.70 3.48 1.85
N MET A 126 -7.27 4.46 2.64
CA MET A 126 -8.15 5.55 3.08
C MET A 126 -8.46 6.51 1.93
N HIS A 127 -7.44 6.88 1.14
CA HIS A 127 -7.59 7.70 -0.06
C HIS A 127 -8.62 7.12 -1.03
N ASP A 128 -8.54 5.82 -1.32
CA ASP A 128 -9.43 5.17 -2.28
C ASP A 128 -10.87 4.96 -1.73
N THR A 129 -11.07 5.17 -0.42
CA THR A 129 -12.38 5.08 0.25
C THR A 129 -13.13 6.43 0.30
N LEU A 130 -12.40 7.54 0.32
CA LEU A 130 -12.92 8.91 0.39
C LEU A 130 -13.36 9.42 -0.99
#